data_AF-D6ZZ51-F1
#
_entry.id   AF-D6ZZ51-F1
#
_cell.length_a   1.000
_cell.length_b   1.000
_cell.length_c   1.000
_cell.angle_alpha   90.00
_cell.angle_beta   90.00
_cell.angle_gamma   90.00
#
_symmetry.space_group_name_H-M   'P 1'
#
loop_
_entity.id
_entity.type
_entity.pdbx_description
1 polymer ?
#
loop_
_entity_poly.entity_id
_entity_poly.type
_entity_poly.pdbx_seq_one_letter_code
_entity_poly.pdbx_strand_id
1 'polypeptide(L)' 'MGSLSIWHWIIVLVVVLLLFGRGKLSELMGDAAKGIKAFKKGMADDEDTKPAEPVRSIDRQPKVEAEQTKVS' A
#
# COMPACT_ATOMS: atom_id res chain seq x y z
N MET A 1 -16.46 4.27 -34.23
CA MET A 1 -17.55 4.07 -33.26
C MET A 1 -16.97 4.28 -31.88
N GLY A 2 -17.09 5.51 -31.37
CA GLY A 2 -16.39 6.00 -30.17
C GLY A 2 -16.83 5.22 -28.95
N SER A 3 -16.04 4.19 -28.63
CA SER A 3 -16.14 3.38 -27.44
C SER A 3 -16.30 4.27 -26.22
N LEU A 4 -17.53 4.30 -25.70
CA LEU A 4 -17.91 4.60 -24.32
C LEU A 4 -17.01 5.64 -23.65
N SER A 5 -17.34 6.90 -23.92
CA SER A 5 -16.81 8.11 -23.30
C SER A 5 -16.28 7.87 -21.89
N ILE A 6 -15.08 8.38 -21.58
CA ILE A 6 -14.44 8.31 -20.25
C ILE A 6 -15.41 8.68 -19.11
N TRP A 7 -16.38 9.54 -19.40
CA TRP A 7 -17.49 9.90 -18.52
C TRP A 7 -18.34 8.71 -18.04
N HIS A 8 -18.60 7.72 -18.90
CA HIS A 8 -19.34 6.52 -18.54
C HIS A 8 -18.56 5.66 -17.52
N TRP A 9 -17.25 5.53 -17.72
CA TRP A 9 -16.39 4.78 -16.80
C TRP A 9 -16.33 5.42 -15.41
N ILE A 10 -16.31 6.76 -15.32
CA ILE A 10 -16.39 7.46 -14.02
C ILE A 10 -17.72 7.14 -13.31
N ILE A 11 -18.85 7.20 -14.03
CA ILE A 11 -20.17 6.90 -13.46
C ILE A 11 -20.24 5.46 -12.96
N VAL A 12 -19.75 4.50 -13.74
CA VAL A 12 -19.71 3.08 -13.36
C VAL A 12 -18.86 2.87 -12.10
N LEU A 13 -17.69 3.51 -12.01
CA LEU A 13 -16.81 3.41 -10.84
C LEU A 13 -17.51 3.93 -9.57
N VAL A 14 -18.23 5.05 -9.67
CA VAL A 14 -19.01 5.62 -8.57
C VAL A 14 -20.13 4.66 -8.12
N VAL A 15 -20.86 4.06 -9.06
CA VAL A 15 -21.93 3.09 -8.76
C VAL A 15 -21.37 1.83 -8.08
N VAL A 16 -20.25 1.31 -8.56
CA VAL A 16 -19.57 0.15 -7.94
C VAL A 16 -19.11 0.50 -6.52
N LEU A 17 -18.50 1.67 -6.31
CA LEU A 17 -18.12 2.13 -4.98
C LEU A 17 -19.32 2.28 -4.02
N LEU A 18 -20.48 2.71 -4.52
CA LEU A 18 -21.71 2.82 -3.73
C LEU A 18 -22.31 1.46 -3.38
N LEU A 19 -22.33 0.51 -4.32
CA LEU A 19 -22.86 -0.85 -4.11
C LEU A 19 -22.00 -1.67 -3.16
N PHE A 20 -20.68 -1.62 -3.34
CA PHE A 20 -19.74 -2.39 -2.53
C PHE A 20 -19.31 -1.65 -1.25
N GLY A 21 -19.44 -0.32 -1.23
CA GLY A 21 -18.97 0.53 -0.15
C GLY A 21 -17.44 0.63 -0.07
N ARG A 22 -16.93 1.73 0.50
CA ARG A 22 -15.47 1.95 0.67
C ARG A 22 -14.78 0.90 1.53
N GLY A 23 -15.47 0.33 2.52
CA GLY A 23 -14.86 -0.60 3.48
C GLY A 23 -14.46 -1.94 2.83
N LYS A 24 -15.40 -2.58 2.12
CA LYS A 24 -15.15 -3.90 1.53
C LYS A 24 -14.20 -3.83 0.33
N LEU A 25 -14.31 -2.78 -0.49
CA LEU A 25 -13.41 -2.62 -1.63
C LEU A 25 -11.97 -2.33 -1.18
N SER A 26 -11.75 -1.49 -0.16
CA SER A 26 -10.39 -1.21 0.35
C SER A 26 -9.74 -2.43 1.02
N GLU A 27 -10.49 -3.25 1.73
CA GLU A 27 -9.97 -4.45 2.40
C GLU A 27 -9.56 -5.52 1.36
N LEU A 28 -10.44 -5.82 0.40
CA LEU A 28 -10.18 -6.76 -0.69
C LEU A 28 -9.05 -6.28 -1.62
N MET A 29 -9.06 -4.99 -1.97
CA MET A 29 -8.01 -4.40 -2.81
C MET A 29 -6.68 -4.33 -2.07
N GLY A 30 -6.68 -4.17 -0.74
CA GLY A 30 -5.50 -4.22 0.10
C GLY A 30 -4.81 -5.58 0.09
N ASP A 31 -5.58 -6.67 0.23
CA ASP A 31 -5.03 -8.03 0.18
C ASP A 31 -4.60 -8.44 -1.24
N ALA A 32 -5.37 -8.05 -2.26
CA ALA A 32 -4.95 -8.21 -3.65
C ALA A 32 -3.65 -7.42 -3.96
N ALA A 33 -3.52 -6.19 -3.46
CA ALA A 33 -2.33 -5.37 -3.65
C ALA A 33 -1.09 -5.98 -2.97
N LYS A 34 -1.23 -6.57 -1.78
CA LYS A 34 -0.13 -7.30 -1.11
C LYS A 34 0.33 -8.50 -1.95
N GLY A 35 -0.62 -9.29 -2.47
CA GLY A 35 -0.31 -10.44 -3.33
C GLY A 35 0.42 -10.04 -4.63
N ILE A 36 -0.10 -9.01 -5.33
CA ILE A 36 0.53 -8.49 -6.55
C ILE A 36 1.90 -7.86 -6.25
N LYS A 37 2.06 -7.17 -5.10
CA LYS A 37 3.35 -6.58 -4.69
C LYS A 37 4.40 -7.65 -4.37
N ALA A 38 3.99 -8.73 -3.70
CA ALA A 38 4.87 -9.88 -3.43
C ALA A 38 5.26 -10.60 -4.72
N PHE A 39 4.32 -10.78 -5.65
CA PHE A 39 4.59 -11.37 -6.96
C PHE A 39 5.56 -10.50 -7.79
N LYS A 40 5.31 -9.19 -7.85
CA LYS A 40 6.21 -8.25 -8.54
C LYS A 40 7.58 -8.18 -7.87
N LYS A 41 7.65 -8.21 -6.54
CA LYS A 41 8.91 -8.23 -5.81
C LYS A 41 9.70 -9.51 -6.06
N GLY A 42 9.06 -10.68 -6.02
CA GLY A 42 9.71 -11.96 -6.34
C GLY A 42 10.20 -12.02 -7.78
N MET A 43 9.40 -11.53 -8.73
CA MET A 43 9.80 -11.48 -10.15
C MET A 43 10.90 -10.45 -10.43
N ALA A 44 10.97 -9.36 -9.67
CA ALA A 44 12.04 -8.37 -9.77
C ALA A 44 13.32 -8.81 -9.04
N ASP A 45 13.23 -9.64 -8.00
CA ASP A 45 14.38 -10.21 -7.28
C ASP A 45 15.14 -11.24 -8.15
N ASP A 46 14.42 -11.95 -9.04
CA ASP A 46 15.01 -12.86 -10.04
C ASP A 46 15.76 -12.11 -11.17
N GLU A 47 15.33 -10.88 -11.51
CA GLU A 47 15.90 -10.09 -12.61
C GLU A 47 17.01 -9.10 -12.15
N ASP A 48 16.97 -8.64 -10.90
CA ASP A 48 17.92 -7.65 -10.36
C ASP A 48 18.57 -8.20 -9.08
N THR A 49 19.75 -8.82 -9.21
CA THR A 49 20.66 -9.14 -8.09
C THR A 49 21.26 -7.87 -7.46
N LYS A 50 20.43 -6.97 -6.93
CA LYS A 50 20.87 -5.84 -6.12
C LYS A 50 20.09 -5.79 -4.81
N PRO A 51 20.76 -5.70 -3.65
CA PRO A 51 20.08 -5.71 -2.36
C PRO A 51 19.10 -4.54 -2.28
N ALA A 52 17.80 -4.85 -2.27
CA ALA A 52 16.78 -3.88 -1.96
C ALA A 52 16.98 -3.46 -0.50
N GLU A 53 17.56 -2.28 -0.30
CA GLU A 53 17.75 -1.66 0.99
C GLU A 53 16.45 -1.72 1.81
N PRO A 54 16.52 -1.99 3.13
CA PRO A 54 15.35 -2.01 3.97
C PRO A 54 14.72 -0.63 3.94
N VAL A 55 13.50 -0.56 3.39
CA VAL A 55 12.61 0.59 3.53
C VAL A 55 12.49 0.84 5.03
N ARG A 56 13.21 1.87 5.50
CA ARG A 56 13.11 2.41 6.85
C ARG A 56 11.72 2.99 7.05
N SER A 57 10.76 2.13 7.35
CA SER A 57 9.57 2.49 8.11
C SER A 57 9.79 2.07 9.55
N ILE A 58 10.77 2.70 10.20
CA ILE A 58 10.83 2.77 11.66
C ILE A 58 10.05 4.04 12.02
N ASP A 59 8.81 3.80 12.39
CA ASP A 59 8.16 4.37 13.56
C ASP A 59 8.90 5.58 14.17
N ARG A 60 8.30 6.75 13.97
CA ARG A 60 8.64 7.95 14.72
C ARG A 60 8.21 7.74 16.18
N GLN A 61 9.13 7.31 17.02
CA GLN A 61 9.05 7.47 18.48
C GLN A 61 10.43 7.85 19.04
N PRO A 62 10.67 9.13 19.41
CA PRO A 62 11.80 9.48 20.24
C PRO A 62 11.45 9.10 21.68
N LYS A 63 11.73 7.85 22.07
CA LYS A 63 11.69 7.43 23.47
C LYS A 63 13.05 6.88 23.87
N VAL A 64 14.00 7.78 24.13
CA VAL A 64 15.17 7.56 24.99
C VAL A 64 15.79 8.93 25.27
N GLU A 65 15.14 9.72 26.12
CA GLU A 65 15.82 10.81 26.85
C GLU A 65 15.01 11.15 28.11
N ALA A 66 15.00 10.24 29.07
CA ALA A 66 14.50 10.48 30.42
C ALA A 66 15.11 9.47 31.40
N GLU A 67 16.45 9.37 31.43
CA GLU A 67 17.14 8.66 32.52
C GLU A 67 18.59 9.16 32.68
N GLN A 68 18.75 10.46 32.94
CA GLN A 68 19.93 11.01 33.62
C GLN A 68 19.48 11.42 35.01
N THR A 69 19.22 10.42 35.84
CA THR A 69 19.05 10.56 37.28
C THR A 69 19.69 9.34 37.90
N LYS A 70 20.62 9.58 38.82
CA LYS A 70 21.33 8.60 39.65
C LYS A 70 22.72 8.18 39.15
N VAL A 71 23.66 9.11 39.27
CA VAL A 71 24.94 8.78 39.91
C VAL A 71 25.18 9.86 40.97
N SER A 72 24.58 9.63 42.14
CA SER A 72 25.09 10.10 43.44
C SER A 72 25.93 8.99 44.02
#